data_AF-A0A3D0P1V6-F1
#
_entry.id   AF-A0A3D0P1V6-F1
#
_cell.length_a   1.000
_cell.length_b   1.000
_cell.length_c   1.000
_cell.angle_alpha   90.00
_cell.angle_beta   90.00
_cell.angle_gamma   90.00
#
_symmetry.space_group_name_H-M   'P 1'
#
loop_
_entity.id
_entity.type
_entity.pdbx_description
1 polymer ?
#
loop_
_entity_poly.entity_id
_entity_poly.type
_entity_poly.pdbx_seq_one_letter_code
_entity_poly.pdbx_strand_id
1 'polypeptide(L)'
;MNSKSDLIPDLRRSFLIAAILVSAFAAGTYAQTPAKSDEAKAKAEFKALLDLRARLEKIPFNGEDKEPHKSFIKQNDKKITYNEPAGRWIVRSEMFWDLREKYSSLKIADDIAWEAAQNPIPGECEGYMNCGVYLGQITAVKYLGYFPAGKHAEVALDELRSMFSSYADASQADTSYTPPEDAADRAELQKMLKEIDAVLEKVPAAGASEVRGYIKTIAERYK
;
A
#
# COMPACT_ATOMS: atom_id res chain seq x y z
N MET A 1 -8.16 -59.61 78.60
CA MET A 1 -8.76 -58.26 78.59
C MET A 1 -8.96 -57.92 77.13
N ASN A 2 -10.11 -58.24 76.53
CA ASN A 2 -11.37 -57.45 76.47
C ASN A 2 -11.09 -56.07 75.84
N SER A 3 -11.66 -55.66 74.71
CA SER A 3 -12.96 -56.01 74.05
C SER A 3 -12.77 -55.93 72.50
N LYS A 4 -13.37 -56.70 71.57
CA LYS A 4 -14.80 -56.96 71.21
C LYS A 4 -15.68 -55.70 71.09
N SER A 5 -16.56 -55.48 70.10
CA SER A 5 -16.83 -56.06 68.75
C SER A 5 -17.76 -55.06 68.01
N ASP A 6 -17.89 -55.02 66.67
CA ASP A 6 -18.99 -55.59 65.83
C ASP A 6 -18.80 -55.01 64.38
N LEU A 7 -18.97 -55.68 63.21
CA LEU A 7 -20.09 -56.44 62.59
C LEU A 7 -21.24 -55.52 62.07
N ILE A 8 -21.75 -55.49 60.81
CA ILE A 8 -21.61 -56.17 59.48
C ILE A 8 -22.21 -55.19 58.37
N PRO A 9 -22.54 -55.48 57.06
CA PRO A 9 -22.19 -56.54 56.07
C PRO A 9 -21.88 -56.08 54.59
N ASP A 10 -21.53 -57.05 53.75
CA ASP A 10 -21.45 -57.06 52.26
C ASP A 10 -22.80 -56.78 51.55
N LEU A 11 -22.76 -56.14 50.37
CA LEU A 11 -23.83 -56.27 49.36
C LEU A 11 -23.34 -56.00 47.91
N ARG A 12 -22.97 -57.09 47.24
CA ARG A 12 -22.79 -57.20 45.78
C ARG A 12 -23.87 -56.48 44.95
N ARG A 13 -23.47 -55.82 43.86
CA ARG A 13 -24.29 -55.71 42.64
C ARG A 13 -23.44 -55.56 41.37
N SER A 14 -23.27 -56.67 40.66
CA SER A 14 -22.84 -56.66 39.27
C SER A 14 -23.93 -56.05 38.38
N PHE A 15 -23.56 -55.15 37.48
CA PHE A 15 -24.33 -54.94 36.24
C PHE A 15 -23.36 -54.64 35.09
N LEU A 16 -23.22 -55.61 34.18
CA LEU A 16 -22.85 -55.31 32.81
C LEU A 16 -24.03 -54.57 32.17
N ILE A 17 -23.77 -53.44 31.53
CA ILE A 17 -24.47 -53.06 30.29
C ILE A 17 -23.40 -52.68 29.27
N ALA A 18 -23.47 -53.31 28.11
CA ALA A 18 -22.62 -53.03 26.98
C ALA A 18 -23.35 -52.10 25.97
N ALA A 19 -22.57 -51.67 24.98
CA ALA A 19 -22.98 -51.22 23.65
C ALA A 19 -23.23 -49.71 23.40
N ILE A 20 -22.31 -49.18 22.60
CA ILE A 20 -22.54 -48.45 21.33
C ILE A 20 -23.42 -47.18 21.41
N LEU A 21 -22.78 -46.03 21.13
CA LEU A 21 -23.43 -44.95 20.38
C LEU A 21 -22.40 -44.16 19.55
N VAL A 22 -22.42 -44.47 18.25
CA VAL A 22 -22.15 -43.60 17.09
C VAL A 22 -21.10 -42.48 17.27
N SER A 23 -19.91 -42.69 16.71
CA SER A 23 -18.99 -41.62 16.34
C SER A 23 -19.61 -40.78 15.22
N ALA A 24 -20.30 -39.70 15.58
CA ALA A 24 -20.74 -38.70 14.61
C ALA A 24 -19.51 -38.03 13.99
N PHE A 25 -19.29 -38.24 12.69
CA PHE A 25 -18.36 -37.42 11.92
C PHE A 25 -18.89 -35.98 11.92
N ALA A 26 -18.33 -35.16 12.81
CA ALA A 26 -18.47 -33.71 12.72
C ALA A 26 -17.78 -33.27 11.42
N ALA A 27 -18.56 -33.08 10.36
CA ALA A 27 -18.12 -32.36 9.18
C ALA A 27 -17.77 -30.94 9.62
N GLY A 28 -16.49 -30.72 9.91
CA GLY A 28 -15.99 -29.45 10.42
C GLY A 28 -16.19 -28.34 9.40
N THR A 29 -17.30 -27.63 9.51
CA THR A 29 -17.42 -26.27 9.01
C THR A 29 -16.38 -25.43 9.74
N TYR A 30 -15.19 -25.34 9.17
CA TYR A 30 -14.16 -24.41 9.62
C TYR A 30 -14.73 -22.99 9.49
N ALA A 31 -15.33 -22.50 10.57
CA ALA A 31 -15.75 -21.12 10.68
C ALA A 31 -14.52 -20.25 10.45
N GLN A 32 -14.43 -19.65 9.26
CA GLN A 32 -13.36 -18.73 8.92
C GLN A 32 -13.49 -17.55 9.88
N THR A 33 -12.55 -17.44 10.82
CA THR A 33 -12.48 -16.34 11.77
C THR A 33 -12.52 -15.01 11.00
N PRO A 34 -13.26 -13.98 11.46
CA PRO A 34 -13.53 -12.78 10.65
C PRO A 34 -12.29 -12.19 9.94
N ALA A 35 -11.17 -12.05 10.67
CA ALA A 35 -9.91 -11.57 10.10
C ALA A 35 -9.38 -12.37 8.88
N LYS A 36 -9.64 -13.69 8.79
CA LYS A 36 -9.29 -14.49 7.59
C LYS A 36 -10.25 -14.25 6.43
N SER A 37 -11.51 -13.95 6.71
CA SER A 37 -12.51 -13.55 5.70
C SER A 37 -12.17 -12.18 5.12
N ASP A 38 -11.82 -11.22 5.99
CA ASP A 38 -11.47 -9.86 5.58
C ASP A 38 -10.17 -9.82 4.77
N GLU A 39 -9.14 -10.58 5.15
CA GLU A 39 -7.90 -10.76 4.38
C GLU A 39 -8.16 -11.40 3.00
N ALA A 40 -9.06 -12.38 2.89
CA ALA A 40 -9.44 -12.97 1.61
C ALA A 40 -10.21 -11.98 0.72
N LYS A 41 -11.09 -11.17 1.32
CA LYS A 41 -11.83 -10.11 0.63
C LYS A 41 -10.91 -8.99 0.13
N ALA A 42 -9.97 -8.54 0.96
CA ALA A 42 -8.95 -7.57 0.58
C ALA A 42 -8.11 -8.06 -0.61
N LYS A 43 -7.68 -9.33 -0.60
CA LYS A 43 -6.98 -9.97 -1.73
C LYS A 43 -7.80 -9.97 -3.02
N ALA A 44 -9.10 -10.28 -2.93
CA ALA A 44 -9.98 -10.28 -4.09
C ALA A 44 -10.20 -8.87 -4.67
N GLU A 45 -10.44 -7.87 -3.83
CA GLU A 45 -10.62 -6.48 -4.27
C GLU A 45 -9.32 -5.87 -4.84
N PHE A 46 -8.17 -6.15 -4.21
CA PHE A 46 -6.85 -5.74 -4.71
C PHE A 46 -6.54 -6.37 -6.07
N LYS A 47 -6.75 -7.68 -6.21
CA LYS A 47 -6.63 -8.37 -7.49
C LYS A 47 -7.55 -7.77 -8.57
N ALA A 48 -8.76 -7.34 -8.21
CA ALA A 48 -9.67 -6.71 -9.17
C ALA A 48 -9.15 -5.36 -9.71
N LEU A 49 -8.40 -4.58 -8.92
CA LEU A 49 -7.72 -3.37 -9.41
C LEU A 49 -6.52 -3.70 -10.31
N LEU A 50 -5.72 -4.71 -9.95
CA LEU A 50 -4.61 -5.19 -10.78
C LEU A 50 -5.10 -5.76 -12.12
N ASP A 51 -6.20 -6.53 -12.11
CA ASP A 51 -6.84 -7.07 -13.31
C ASP A 51 -7.48 -5.97 -14.17
N LEU A 52 -7.94 -4.86 -13.57
CA LEU A 52 -8.38 -3.67 -14.31
C LEU A 52 -7.19 -2.99 -15.01
N ARG A 53 -6.08 -2.74 -14.30
CA ARG A 53 -4.86 -2.16 -14.87
C ARG A 53 -4.34 -2.99 -16.05
N ALA A 54 -4.21 -4.30 -15.88
CA ALA A 54 -3.77 -5.24 -16.91
C ALA A 54 -4.76 -5.42 -18.09
N ARG A 55 -6.00 -4.91 -17.99
CA ARG A 55 -6.95 -4.83 -19.12
C ARG A 55 -6.82 -3.50 -19.87
N LEU A 56 -6.57 -2.39 -19.17
CA LEU A 56 -6.35 -1.08 -19.79
C LEU A 56 -5.05 -1.08 -20.61
N GLU A 57 -3.99 -1.73 -20.12
CA GLU A 57 -2.72 -1.93 -20.84
C GLU A 57 -2.87 -2.72 -22.17
N LYS A 58 -4.00 -3.40 -22.39
CA LYS A 58 -4.30 -4.17 -23.62
C LYS A 58 -5.17 -3.39 -24.61
N ILE A 59 -5.57 -2.17 -24.28
CA ILE A 59 -6.22 -1.27 -25.23
C ILE A 59 -5.12 -0.78 -26.18
N PRO A 60 -5.21 -1.05 -27.50
CA PRO A 60 -4.22 -0.57 -28.45
C PRO A 60 -4.30 0.95 -28.56
N PHE A 61 -3.19 1.59 -28.94
CA PHE A 61 -3.15 3.02 -29.27
C PHE A 61 -4.21 3.36 -30.34
N ASN A 62 -4.97 4.44 -30.13
CA ASN A 62 -6.14 4.81 -30.95
C ASN A 62 -7.22 3.68 -31.04
N GLY A 63 -7.38 2.95 -29.93
CA GLY A 63 -8.32 1.84 -29.76
C GLY A 63 -9.55 2.18 -28.91
N GLU A 64 -9.48 3.27 -28.14
CA GLU A 64 -10.46 3.72 -27.15
C GLU A 64 -11.86 3.98 -27.71
N ASP A 65 -11.97 4.40 -28.97
CA ASP A 65 -13.25 4.63 -29.65
C ASP A 65 -13.86 3.37 -30.30
N LYS A 66 -13.18 2.23 -30.23
CA LYS A 66 -13.59 0.97 -30.85
C LYS A 66 -14.11 0.00 -29.79
N GLU A 67 -15.12 -0.80 -30.14
CA GLU A 67 -15.55 -1.90 -29.27
C GLU A 67 -14.54 -3.06 -29.31
N PRO A 68 -14.30 -3.76 -28.19
CA PRO A 68 -14.99 -3.67 -26.90
C PRO A 68 -14.45 -2.59 -25.94
N HIS A 69 -13.43 -1.83 -26.35
CA HIS A 69 -12.70 -0.91 -25.47
C HIS A 69 -13.55 0.29 -25.07
N LYS A 70 -14.32 0.87 -26.00
CA LYS A 70 -15.20 2.02 -25.74
C LYS A 70 -16.21 1.76 -24.62
N SER A 71 -16.95 0.65 -24.70
CA SER A 71 -17.86 0.27 -23.63
C SER A 71 -17.14 -0.10 -22.33
N PHE A 72 -15.96 -0.72 -22.39
CA PHE A 72 -15.16 -1.04 -21.21
C PHE A 72 -14.65 0.19 -20.46
N ILE A 73 -14.14 1.20 -21.19
CA ILE A 73 -13.72 2.51 -20.65
C ILE A 73 -14.92 3.17 -19.96
N LYS A 74 -16.05 3.29 -20.67
CA LYS A 74 -17.28 3.92 -20.15
C LYS A 74 -17.81 3.24 -18.88
N GLN A 75 -17.69 1.91 -18.76
CA GLN A 75 -18.11 1.17 -17.56
C GLN A 75 -17.20 1.38 -16.34
N ASN A 76 -15.99 1.91 -16.54
CA ASN A 76 -14.98 2.08 -15.49
C ASN A 76 -14.55 3.54 -15.29
N ASP A 77 -15.24 4.50 -15.94
CA ASP A 77 -14.95 5.93 -15.98
C ASP A 77 -14.52 6.55 -14.63
N LYS A 78 -15.21 6.22 -13.53
CA LYS A 78 -14.91 6.73 -12.18
C LYS A 78 -13.58 6.22 -11.59
N LYS A 79 -13.06 5.10 -12.10
CA LYS A 79 -11.88 4.38 -11.58
C LYS A 79 -10.62 4.57 -12.44
N ILE A 80 -10.77 5.14 -13.62
CA ILE A 80 -9.70 5.26 -14.62
C ILE A 80 -9.51 6.71 -15.02
N THR A 81 -8.35 7.01 -15.60
CA THR A 81 -8.07 8.30 -16.21
C THR A 81 -7.21 8.08 -17.46
N TYR A 82 -7.25 9.02 -18.40
CA TYR A 82 -6.38 8.99 -19.56
C TYR A 82 -5.07 9.69 -19.21
N ASN A 83 -3.94 9.00 -19.43
CA ASN A 83 -2.61 9.58 -19.34
C ASN A 83 -2.16 9.94 -20.76
N GLU A 84 -2.34 11.20 -21.11
CA GLU A 84 -2.13 11.71 -22.47
C GLU A 84 -0.66 11.60 -22.93
N PRO A 85 0.36 12.01 -22.15
CA PRO A 85 1.77 11.79 -22.50
C PRO A 85 2.16 10.32 -22.72
N ALA A 86 1.44 9.39 -22.09
CA ALA A 86 1.65 7.95 -22.25
C ALA A 86 0.69 7.28 -23.27
N GLY A 87 -0.18 8.04 -23.93
CA GLY A 87 -1.12 7.56 -24.95
C GLY A 87 -2.07 6.45 -24.47
N ARG A 88 -2.40 6.38 -23.17
CA ARG A 88 -3.07 5.21 -22.59
C ARG A 88 -3.98 5.52 -21.39
N TRP A 89 -4.99 4.68 -21.22
CA TRP A 89 -5.81 4.65 -20.00
C TRP A 89 -5.08 3.94 -18.86
N ILE A 90 -5.23 4.46 -17.64
CA ILE A 90 -4.63 3.93 -16.42
C ILE A 90 -5.68 3.89 -15.29
N VAL A 91 -5.47 3.03 -14.30
CA VAL A 91 -6.24 3.07 -13.04
C VAL A 91 -5.84 4.33 -12.27
N ARG A 92 -6.80 5.01 -11.67
CA ARG A 92 -6.55 6.14 -10.76
C ARG A 92 -5.87 5.64 -9.48
N SER A 93 -4.72 6.21 -9.10
CA SER A 93 -3.95 5.76 -7.92
C SER A 93 -4.75 5.87 -6.61
N GLU A 94 -5.74 6.76 -6.55
CA GLU A 94 -6.70 6.88 -5.44
C GLU A 94 -7.46 5.57 -5.20
N MET A 95 -7.75 4.78 -6.24
CA MET A 95 -8.43 3.48 -6.08
C MET A 95 -7.63 2.51 -5.20
N PHE A 96 -6.30 2.54 -5.29
CA PHE A 96 -5.43 1.73 -4.44
C PHE A 96 -5.27 2.37 -3.04
N TRP A 97 -5.15 3.69 -2.96
CA TRP A 97 -5.07 4.39 -1.65
C TRP A 97 -6.33 4.21 -0.80
N ASP A 98 -7.52 4.31 -1.39
CA ASP A 98 -8.80 4.08 -0.72
C ASP A 98 -8.94 2.61 -0.27
N LEU A 99 -8.48 1.68 -1.11
CA LEU A 99 -8.45 0.26 -0.78
C LEU A 99 -7.51 -0.03 0.40
N ARG A 100 -6.35 0.62 0.44
CA ARG A 100 -5.41 0.54 1.56
C ARG A 100 -6.01 1.09 2.84
N GLU A 101 -6.70 2.22 2.78
CA GLU A 101 -7.36 2.83 3.93
C GLU A 101 -8.44 1.91 4.50
N LYS A 102 -9.31 1.38 3.63
CA LYS A 102 -10.35 0.39 3.96
C LYS A 102 -9.82 -0.88 4.63
N TYR A 103 -8.60 -1.30 4.30
CA TYR A 103 -7.96 -2.52 4.83
C TYR A 103 -6.74 -2.24 5.70
N SER A 104 -6.63 -1.03 6.26
CA SER A 104 -5.43 -0.50 6.93
C SER A 104 -4.90 -1.33 8.12
N SER A 105 -5.75 -2.14 8.76
CA SER A 105 -5.38 -3.04 9.86
C SER A 105 -4.86 -4.42 9.41
N LEU A 106 -4.91 -4.72 8.11
CA LEU A 106 -4.52 -6.01 7.53
C LEU A 106 -3.10 -5.96 6.95
N LYS A 107 -2.41 -7.11 6.94
CA LYS A 107 -1.01 -7.19 6.45
C LYS A 107 -0.87 -6.81 4.98
N ILE A 108 -1.91 -7.07 4.18
CA ILE A 108 -1.95 -6.71 2.76
C ILE A 108 -1.98 -5.19 2.50
N ALA A 109 -2.26 -4.36 3.51
CA ALA A 109 -2.25 -2.91 3.35
C ALA A 109 -0.87 -2.36 2.90
N ASP A 110 0.22 -3.02 3.26
CA ASP A 110 1.59 -2.68 2.82
C ASP A 110 1.72 -2.88 1.30
N ASP A 111 1.40 -4.07 0.80
CA ASP A 111 1.44 -4.38 -0.64
C ASP A 111 0.43 -3.54 -1.47
N ILE A 112 -0.72 -3.16 -0.90
CA ILE A 112 -1.67 -2.25 -1.57
C ILE A 112 -1.13 -0.81 -1.62
N ALA A 113 -0.50 -0.31 -0.53
CA ALA A 113 0.15 1.00 -0.53
C ALA A 113 1.30 1.06 -1.54
N TRP A 114 2.06 -0.03 -1.66
CA TRP A 114 3.15 -0.11 -2.61
C TRP A 114 2.65 -0.04 -4.05
N GLU A 115 1.66 -0.84 -4.42
CA GLU A 115 1.02 -0.70 -5.74
C GLU A 115 0.38 0.68 -5.96
N ALA A 116 -0.10 1.36 -4.91
CA ALA A 116 -0.61 2.73 -5.00
C ALA A 116 0.48 3.78 -5.30
N ALA A 117 1.70 3.57 -4.78
CA ALA A 117 2.87 4.40 -5.05
C ALA A 117 3.46 4.13 -6.45
N GLN A 118 3.52 2.86 -6.87
CA GLN A 118 4.07 2.47 -8.17
C GLN A 118 3.07 2.62 -9.33
N ASN A 119 1.79 2.88 -9.05
CA ASN A 119 0.79 3.06 -10.10
C ASN A 119 1.03 4.39 -10.86
N PRO A 120 1.05 4.38 -12.21
CA PRO A 120 1.29 5.59 -13.00
C PRO A 120 0.36 6.75 -12.62
N ILE A 121 0.90 7.96 -12.65
CA ILE A 121 0.17 9.21 -12.47
C ILE A 121 -0.03 9.84 -13.86
N PRO A 122 -1.20 10.44 -14.16
CA PRO A 122 -1.43 11.11 -15.45
C PRO A 122 -0.66 12.44 -15.54
N GLY A 123 -0.19 12.76 -16.75
CA GLY A 123 0.55 13.99 -17.03
C GLY A 123 2.06 13.84 -16.87
N GLU A 124 2.78 14.94 -17.06
CA GLU A 124 4.23 15.03 -16.97
C GLU A 124 4.66 16.34 -16.30
N CYS A 125 5.91 16.41 -15.84
CA CYS A 125 6.44 17.58 -15.14
C CYS A 125 7.30 18.51 -16.01
N GLU A 126 7.66 18.11 -17.24
CA GLU A 126 8.50 18.92 -18.17
C GLU A 126 9.83 19.45 -17.55
N GLY A 127 10.35 18.78 -16.53
CA GLY A 127 11.54 19.23 -15.77
C GLY A 127 11.28 20.24 -14.65
N TYR A 128 10.02 20.63 -14.38
CA TYR A 128 9.67 21.51 -13.27
C TYR A 128 9.87 20.84 -11.91
N MET A 129 10.73 21.44 -11.07
CA MET A 129 11.17 20.84 -9.81
C MET A 129 10.00 20.63 -8.81
N ASN A 130 9.11 21.61 -8.64
CA ASN A 130 7.98 21.47 -7.70
C ASN A 130 7.07 20.30 -8.08
N CYS A 131 6.77 20.13 -9.37
CA CYS A 131 5.99 19.00 -9.86
C CYS A 131 6.65 17.66 -9.53
N GLY A 132 7.96 17.53 -9.76
CA GLY A 132 8.68 16.29 -9.44
C GLY A 132 8.73 15.99 -7.94
N VAL A 133 8.95 17.00 -7.10
CA VAL A 133 8.91 16.88 -5.63
C VAL A 133 7.51 16.48 -5.16
N TYR A 134 6.45 17.06 -5.76
CA TYR A 134 5.06 16.69 -5.51
C TYR A 134 4.78 15.23 -5.92
N LEU A 135 5.25 14.77 -7.07
CA LEU A 135 5.10 13.37 -7.49
C LEU A 135 5.71 12.42 -6.45
N GLY A 136 6.96 12.65 -6.02
CA GLY A 136 7.58 11.88 -4.96
C GLY A 136 6.84 11.97 -3.62
N GLN A 137 6.23 13.12 -3.31
CA GLN A 137 5.39 13.30 -2.13
C GLN A 137 4.15 12.39 -2.15
N ILE A 138 3.46 12.29 -3.30
CA ILE A 138 2.22 11.50 -3.43
C ILE A 138 2.42 10.01 -3.73
N THR A 139 3.66 9.58 -4.06
CA THR A 139 4.03 8.16 -4.26
C THR A 139 4.86 7.61 -3.08
N ALA A 140 6.18 7.59 -3.17
CA ALA A 140 7.08 6.89 -2.27
C ALA A 140 7.10 7.51 -0.86
N VAL A 141 7.03 8.84 -0.73
CA VAL A 141 6.91 9.48 0.61
C VAL A 141 5.57 9.13 1.24
N LYS A 142 4.47 9.13 0.48
CA LYS A 142 3.15 8.73 0.97
C LYS A 142 3.13 7.27 1.43
N TYR A 143 3.81 6.36 0.72
CA TYR A 143 4.04 4.98 1.16
C TYR A 143 4.78 4.94 2.51
N LEU A 144 5.94 5.62 2.61
CA LEU A 144 6.75 5.68 3.83
C LEU A 144 6.01 6.33 5.02
N GLY A 145 5.06 7.23 4.76
CA GLY A 145 4.19 7.83 5.78
C GLY A 145 3.24 6.84 6.45
N TYR A 146 2.83 5.76 5.76
CA TYR A 146 2.02 4.68 6.33
C TYR A 146 2.86 3.49 6.80
N PHE A 147 3.93 3.16 6.08
CA PHE A 147 4.77 1.99 6.33
C PHE A 147 6.26 2.38 6.43
N PRO A 148 6.67 3.15 7.46
CA PRO A 148 8.06 3.60 7.59
C PRO A 148 9.05 2.45 7.75
N ALA A 149 8.61 1.34 8.35
CA ALA A 149 9.36 0.06 8.43
C ALA A 149 8.69 -1.03 7.57
N GLY A 150 8.04 -0.62 6.48
CA GLY A 150 7.34 -1.52 5.54
C GLY A 150 8.29 -2.39 4.73
N LYS A 151 7.73 -3.43 4.12
CA LYS A 151 8.45 -4.39 3.26
C LYS A 151 9.18 -3.73 2.10
N HIS A 152 8.68 -2.60 1.61
CA HIS A 152 9.21 -1.89 0.43
C HIS A 152 9.89 -0.55 0.81
N ALA A 153 10.12 -0.29 2.10
CA ALA A 153 10.65 0.99 2.59
C ALA A 153 12.06 1.31 2.06
N GLU A 154 12.92 0.30 1.87
CA GLU A 154 14.24 0.50 1.27
C GLU A 154 14.14 0.88 -0.22
N VAL A 155 13.25 0.23 -0.99
CA VAL A 155 13.01 0.55 -2.40
C VAL A 155 12.43 1.96 -2.57
N ALA A 156 11.47 2.33 -1.73
CA ALA A 156 10.91 3.69 -1.70
C ALA A 156 11.99 4.74 -1.37
N LEU A 157 12.94 4.44 -0.48
CA LEU A 157 14.07 5.33 -0.21
C LEU A 157 15.06 5.41 -1.37
N ASP A 158 15.30 4.31 -2.10
CA ASP A 158 16.20 4.30 -3.26
C ASP A 158 15.66 5.16 -4.41
N GLU A 159 14.35 5.11 -4.65
CA GLU A 159 13.66 5.99 -5.61
C GLU A 159 13.79 7.47 -5.23
N LEU A 160 13.52 7.79 -3.96
CA LEU A 160 13.66 9.16 -3.45
C LEU A 160 15.12 9.63 -3.43
N ARG A 161 16.09 8.73 -3.19
CA ARG A 161 17.52 9.04 -3.33
C ARG A 161 17.83 9.46 -4.76
N SER A 162 17.47 8.65 -5.74
CA SER A 162 17.72 8.90 -7.16
C SER A 162 17.12 10.24 -7.63
N MET A 163 15.89 10.54 -7.18
CA MET A 163 15.20 11.78 -7.51
C MET A 163 15.84 13.00 -6.82
N PHE A 164 16.02 12.96 -5.49
CA PHE A 164 16.50 14.12 -4.74
C PHE A 164 18.00 14.38 -4.90
N SER A 165 18.84 13.36 -5.16
CA SER A 165 20.24 13.60 -5.51
C SER A 165 20.33 14.41 -6.80
N SER A 166 19.56 14.03 -7.83
CA SER A 166 19.50 14.73 -9.11
C SER A 166 19.05 16.19 -8.95
N TYR A 167 18.06 16.46 -8.10
CA TYR A 167 17.65 17.84 -7.79
C TYR A 167 18.65 18.61 -6.93
N ALA A 168 19.34 17.96 -5.99
CA ALA A 168 20.37 18.60 -5.18
C ALA A 168 21.57 19.03 -6.05
N ASP A 169 22.05 18.14 -6.92
CA ASP A 169 23.12 18.43 -7.88
C ASP A 169 22.69 19.55 -8.85
N ALA A 170 21.47 19.46 -9.38
CA ALA A 170 20.91 20.47 -10.27
C ALA A 170 20.81 21.86 -9.64
N SER A 171 20.45 21.92 -8.35
CA SER A 171 20.34 23.16 -7.59
C SER A 171 21.69 23.89 -7.44
N GLN A 172 22.81 23.17 -7.55
CA GLN A 172 24.16 23.70 -7.46
C GLN A 172 24.77 24.08 -8.83
N ALA A 173 24.36 23.42 -9.91
CA ALA A 173 25.08 23.43 -11.19
C ALA A 173 24.38 24.14 -12.37
N ASP A 174 23.26 24.84 -12.14
CA ASP A 174 22.53 25.64 -13.16
C ASP A 174 22.14 24.80 -14.40
N THR A 175 21.36 23.75 -14.17
CA THR A 175 21.18 22.62 -15.11
C THR A 175 19.74 22.48 -15.66
N SER A 176 19.47 21.34 -16.32
CA SER A 176 18.28 21.00 -17.12
C SER A 176 16.93 20.92 -16.40
N TYR A 177 16.79 21.41 -15.16
CA TYR A 177 15.52 21.44 -14.44
C TYR A 177 15.07 22.88 -14.23
N THR A 178 13.78 23.14 -14.47
CA THR A 178 13.19 24.47 -14.22
C THR A 178 13.04 24.67 -12.71
N PRO A 179 13.76 25.65 -12.11
CA PRO A 179 13.69 25.92 -10.68
C PRO A 179 12.42 26.73 -10.33
N PRO A 180 12.05 26.83 -9.04
CA PRO A 180 11.02 27.77 -8.60
C PRO A 180 11.50 29.24 -8.73
N GLU A 181 11.02 29.93 -9.77
CA GLU A 181 11.48 31.28 -10.12
C GLU A 181 10.88 32.37 -9.21
N ASP A 182 9.61 32.23 -8.80
CA ASP A 182 8.92 33.23 -7.99
C ASP A 182 8.83 32.88 -6.49
N ALA A 183 8.34 33.82 -5.69
CA ALA A 183 8.27 33.67 -4.23
C ALA A 183 7.17 32.71 -3.75
N ALA A 184 6.10 32.52 -4.53
CA ALA A 184 5.03 31.56 -4.24
C ALA A 184 5.50 30.14 -4.56
N ASP A 185 6.13 29.92 -5.71
CA ASP A 185 6.71 28.63 -6.10
C ASP A 185 7.79 28.17 -5.10
N ARG A 186 8.66 29.09 -4.66
CA ARG A 186 9.63 28.77 -3.59
C ARG A 186 8.94 28.42 -2.28
N ALA A 187 7.92 29.17 -1.87
CA ALA A 187 7.19 28.88 -0.63
C ALA A 187 6.46 27.53 -0.68
N GLU A 188 5.92 27.13 -1.84
CA GLU A 188 5.34 25.81 -2.06
C GLU A 188 6.39 24.71 -1.97
N LEU A 189 7.54 24.86 -2.64
CA LEU A 189 8.64 23.90 -2.57
C LEU A 189 9.12 23.70 -1.13
N GLN A 190 9.37 24.79 -0.40
CA GLN A 190 9.79 24.75 1.00
C GLN A 190 8.78 24.01 1.89
N LYS A 191 7.48 24.19 1.63
CA LYS A 191 6.40 23.48 2.34
C LYS A 191 6.49 21.98 2.06
N MET A 192 6.55 21.56 0.79
CA MET A 192 6.64 20.15 0.42
C MET A 192 7.89 19.49 1.00
N LEU A 193 9.07 20.10 0.83
CA LEU A 193 10.34 19.60 1.36
C LEU A 193 10.30 19.40 2.89
N LYS A 194 9.66 20.32 3.63
CA LYS A 194 9.46 20.20 5.08
C LYS A 194 8.50 19.08 5.46
N GLU A 195 7.40 18.91 4.72
CA GLU A 195 6.45 17.81 4.94
C GLU A 195 7.10 16.45 4.68
N ILE A 196 7.97 16.36 3.67
CA ILE A 196 8.73 15.16 3.32
C ILE A 196 9.80 14.85 4.40
N ASP A 197 10.57 15.83 4.85
CA ASP A 197 11.56 15.65 5.94
C ASP A 197 10.91 15.10 7.22
N ALA A 198 9.71 15.59 7.57
CA ALA A 198 8.93 15.13 8.73
C ALA A 198 8.31 13.71 8.57
N VAL A 199 8.23 13.18 7.36
CA VAL A 199 7.93 11.75 7.11
C VAL A 199 9.21 10.93 7.24
N LEU A 200 10.29 11.33 6.55
CA LEU A 200 11.56 10.62 6.52
C LEU A 200 12.23 10.53 7.90
N GLU A 201 11.98 11.49 8.79
CA GLU A 201 12.41 11.42 10.20
C GLU A 201 11.90 10.17 10.95
N LYS A 202 10.78 9.59 10.52
CA LYS A 202 10.15 8.42 11.14
C LYS A 202 10.59 7.10 10.50
N VAL A 203 11.36 7.15 9.41
CA VAL A 203 11.81 5.98 8.65
C VAL A 203 13.12 5.46 9.26
N PRO A 204 13.14 4.26 9.88
CA PRO A 204 14.32 3.75 10.57
C PRO A 204 15.41 3.20 9.63
N ALA A 205 15.12 3.03 8.34
CA ALA A 205 16.09 2.54 7.36
C ALA A 205 17.20 3.58 7.09
N ALA A 206 18.45 3.14 7.03
CA ALA A 206 19.63 4.00 7.06
C ALA A 206 19.66 5.10 5.97
N GLY A 207 19.13 4.78 4.77
CA GLY A 207 19.05 5.71 3.64
C GLY A 207 18.18 6.94 3.88
N ALA A 208 17.29 6.94 4.88
CA ALA A 208 16.46 8.11 5.18
C ALA A 208 17.30 9.35 5.55
N SER A 209 18.41 9.16 6.25
CA SER A 209 19.30 10.27 6.66
C SER A 209 19.99 10.95 5.48
N GLU A 210 20.33 10.18 4.43
CA GLU A 210 20.94 10.63 3.19
C GLU A 210 19.93 11.42 2.33
N VAL A 211 18.71 10.89 2.15
CA VAL A 211 17.64 11.58 1.41
C VAL A 211 17.27 12.92 2.07
N ARG A 212 17.22 12.96 3.42
CA ARG A 212 17.06 14.21 4.18
C ARG A 212 18.23 15.19 3.98
N GLY A 213 19.43 14.71 3.64
CA GLY A 213 20.57 15.53 3.25
C GLY A 213 20.30 16.31 1.96
N TYR A 214 19.90 15.62 0.90
CA TYR A 214 19.55 16.25 -0.38
C TYR A 214 18.40 17.25 -0.25
N ILE A 215 17.36 16.90 0.51
CA ILE A 215 16.23 17.80 0.80
C ILE A 215 16.70 19.11 1.43
N LYS A 216 17.66 19.06 2.37
CA LYS A 216 18.24 20.28 2.97
C LYS A 216 19.03 21.11 1.98
N THR A 217 19.82 20.49 1.10
CA THR A 217 20.54 21.19 0.03
C THR A 217 19.60 21.95 -0.90
N ILE A 218 18.54 21.30 -1.38
CA ILE A 218 17.52 21.93 -2.24
C ILE A 218 16.81 23.06 -1.47
N ALA A 219 16.39 22.79 -0.23
CA ALA A 219 15.74 23.78 0.62
C ALA A 219 16.66 24.98 0.93
N GLU A 220 17.98 24.81 0.99
CA GLU A 220 18.94 25.91 1.20
C GLU A 220 19.14 26.79 -0.03
N ARG A 221 19.07 26.20 -1.23
CA ARG A 221 19.20 26.94 -2.50
C ARG A 221 18.01 27.87 -2.76
N TYR A 222 16.79 27.44 -2.41
CA TYR A 222 15.54 28.08 -2.81
C TYR A 222 14.74 28.66 -1.62
N LYS A 223 15.42 29.31 -0.66
CA LYS A 223 14.78 30.02 0.47
C LYS A 223 14.12 31.33 0.05
#